data_AF-A0A9E6D607-F1
#
_entry.id   AF-A0A9E6D607-F1
#
_cell.length_a   1.000
_cell.length_b   1.000
_cell.length_c   1.000
_cell.angle_alpha   90.00
_cell.angle_beta   90.00
_cell.angle_gamma   90.00
#
_symmetry.space_group_name_H-M   'P 1'
#
loop_
_entity.id
_entity.type
_entity.pdbx_description
1 polymer ?
#
loop_
_entity_poly.entity_id
_entity_poly.type
_entity_poly.pdbx_seq_one_letter_code
_entity_poly.pdbx_strand_id
1 'polypeptide(L)'
;MGTQIAISIDGQEGFLYFKNGKDWKSFQFYQKSVLNFLKDTDTLADFRVKGKKLMEFPLPDERYQMWRLSHLQDLEYDFILEKEKIEGFIPLLPPLNSGSIEAILSQLQNCKSTAEILSALYSLIKDNVFDLNVFDEKAFLTYFSETLFGVHRKTVLFYAYQELLTKGFPQLIDSK
;
A
#
# COMPACT_ATOMS: atom_id res chain seq x y z
N MET A 1 33.84 9.91 14.72
CA MET A 1 32.37 9.74 14.89
C MET A 1 31.67 10.34 13.68
N GLY A 2 30.58 9.72 13.25
CA GLY A 2 29.77 10.15 12.11
C GLY A 2 28.31 9.87 12.39
N THR A 3 27.44 10.41 11.54
CA THR A 3 25.99 10.26 11.62
C THR A 3 25.54 9.16 10.67
N GLN A 4 24.66 8.28 11.16
CA GLN A 4 24.05 7.22 10.39
C GLN A 4 22.57 7.57 10.14
N ILE A 5 22.10 7.36 8.93
CA ILE A 5 20.73 7.61 8.49
C ILE A 5 20.15 6.31 7.96
N ALA A 6 19.02 5.89 8.51
CA ALA A 6 18.26 4.76 7.99
C ALA A 6 17.62 5.15 6.65
N ILE A 7 17.56 4.18 5.74
CA ILE A 7 16.87 4.29 4.45
C ILE A 7 16.17 2.97 4.14
N SER A 8 15.05 3.05 3.44
CA SER A 8 14.35 1.90 2.86
C SER A 8 14.12 2.16 1.38
N ILE A 9 14.58 1.25 0.52
CA ILE A 9 14.40 1.35 -0.93
C ILE A 9 13.85 0.03 -1.44
N ASP A 10 12.69 0.08 -2.11
CA ASP A 10 11.98 -1.10 -2.61
C ASP A 10 11.75 -2.17 -1.53
N GLY A 11 11.53 -1.73 -0.29
CA GLY A 11 11.35 -2.58 0.89
C GLY A 11 12.63 -3.18 1.47
N GLN A 12 13.81 -2.76 1.00
CA GLN A 12 15.10 -3.16 1.53
C GLN A 12 15.66 -2.09 2.47
N GLU A 13 15.81 -2.46 3.74
CA GLU A 13 16.38 -1.60 4.77
C GLU A 13 17.89 -1.47 4.65
N GLY A 14 18.40 -0.26 4.88
CA GLY A 14 19.82 0.07 4.78
C GLY A 14 20.20 1.29 5.59
N PHE A 15 21.48 1.64 5.53
CA PHE A 15 22.02 2.79 6.25
C PHE A 15 23.03 3.57 5.41
N LEU A 16 22.92 4.89 5.50
CA LEU A 16 23.89 5.83 4.95
C LEU A 16 24.75 6.40 6.07
N TYR A 17 26.05 6.54 5.80
CA TYR A 17 26.99 7.09 6.76
C TYR A 17 27.57 8.42 6.27
N PHE A 18 27.55 9.42 7.14
CA PHE A 18 28.12 10.75 6.91
C PHE A 18 29.14 11.07 7.99
N LYS A 19 30.30 11.57 7.59
CA LYS A 19 31.31 12.05 8.53
C LYS A 19 30.82 13.34 9.20
N ASN A 20 31.09 13.49 10.49
CA ASN A 20 30.79 14.73 11.19
C ASN A 20 31.54 15.92 10.56
N GLY A 21 30.97 17.12 10.66
CA GLY A 21 31.55 18.33 10.09
C GLY A 21 30.97 18.68 8.72
N LYS A 22 31.82 18.97 7.74
CA LYS A 22 31.39 19.50 6.43
C LYS A 22 30.51 18.51 5.65
N ASP A 23 30.82 17.21 5.72
CA ASP A 23 30.07 16.16 5.03
C ASP A 23 28.61 16.11 5.52
N TRP A 24 28.40 15.92 6.82
CA TRP A 24 27.06 15.96 7.44
C TRP A 24 26.32 17.29 7.21
N LYS A 25 26.97 18.44 7.36
CA LYS A 25 26.33 19.75 7.14
C LYS A 25 25.87 19.93 5.68
N SER A 26 26.64 19.44 4.72
CA SER A 26 26.28 19.50 3.29
C SER A 26 25.06 18.64 3.01
N PHE A 27 24.99 17.46 3.63
CA PHE A 27 23.83 16.58 3.52
C PHE A 27 22.59 17.19 4.17
N GLN A 28 22.70 17.78 5.36
CA GLN A 28 21.58 18.47 6.02
C GLN A 28 21.02 19.63 5.17
N PHE A 29 21.90 20.38 4.50
CA PHE A 29 21.48 21.44 3.59
C PHE A 29 20.69 20.86 2.42
N TYR A 30 21.19 19.79 1.81
CA TYR A 30 20.50 19.08 0.74
C TYR A 30 19.13 18.53 1.18
N GLN A 31 19.04 17.87 2.33
CA GLN A 31 17.77 17.38 2.88
C GLN A 31 16.76 18.52 3.00
N LYS A 32 17.16 19.66 3.57
CA LYS A 32 16.29 20.84 3.67
C LYS A 32 15.82 21.35 2.32
N SER A 33 16.67 21.34 1.30
CA SER A 33 16.29 21.72 -0.06
C SER A 33 15.22 20.79 -0.64
N VAL A 34 15.36 19.46 -0.47
CA VAL A 34 14.37 18.48 -0.92
C VAL A 34 13.05 18.65 -0.16
N LEU A 35 13.11 18.75 1.17
CA LEU A 35 11.92 18.93 2.01
C LEU A 35 11.18 20.23 1.65
N ASN A 36 11.90 21.34 1.45
CA ASN A 36 11.28 22.59 1.03
C ASN A 36 10.64 22.51 -0.36
N PHE A 37 11.23 21.74 -1.28
CA PHE A 37 10.66 21.54 -2.62
C PHE A 37 9.35 20.74 -2.58
N LEU A 38 9.24 19.82 -1.61
CA LEU A 38 8.06 18.97 -1.43
C LEU A 38 7.01 19.57 -0.47
N LYS A 39 7.30 20.68 0.21
CA LYS A 39 6.50 21.21 1.33
C LYS A 39 5.03 21.47 1.00
N ASP A 40 4.73 21.96 -0.20
CA ASP A 40 3.38 22.35 -0.62
C ASP A 40 2.77 21.29 -1.56
N THR A 41 2.96 20.02 -1.23
CA THR A 41 2.47 18.90 -2.04
C THR A 41 1.27 18.28 -1.35
N ASP A 42 0.08 18.57 -1.85
CA ASP A 42 -1.17 18.15 -1.20
C ASP A 42 -1.85 16.96 -1.90
N THR A 43 -1.32 16.54 -3.05
CA THR A 43 -1.90 15.44 -3.83
C THR A 43 -0.82 14.48 -4.33
N LEU A 44 -1.18 13.19 -4.44
CA LEU A 44 -0.30 12.18 -5.02
C LEU A 44 0.12 12.51 -6.47
N ALA A 45 -0.75 13.16 -7.24
CA ALA A 45 -0.44 13.57 -8.60
C ALA A 45 0.67 14.64 -8.64
N ASP A 46 0.55 15.68 -7.82
CA ASP A 46 1.58 16.72 -7.69
C ASP A 46 2.88 16.15 -7.10
N PHE A 47 2.77 15.25 -6.12
CA PHE A 47 3.89 14.53 -5.54
C PHE A 47 4.69 13.78 -6.59
N ARG A 48 4.02 13.00 -7.46
CA ARG A 48 4.68 12.25 -8.53
C ARG A 48 5.40 13.16 -9.54
N VAL A 49 4.81 14.29 -9.88
CA VAL A 49 5.45 15.29 -10.77
C VAL A 49 6.71 15.86 -10.13
N LYS A 50 6.62 16.28 -8.86
CA LYS A 50 7.76 16.82 -8.11
C LYS A 50 8.85 15.78 -7.86
N GLY A 51 8.47 14.56 -7.47
CA GLY A 51 9.37 13.42 -7.29
C GLY A 51 10.13 13.10 -8.56
N LYS A 52 9.45 13.06 -9.72
CA LYS A 52 10.11 12.88 -11.02
C LYS A 52 11.14 13.97 -11.30
N LYS A 53 10.78 15.26 -11.12
CA LYS A 53 11.70 16.39 -11.29
C LYS A 53 12.93 16.27 -10.39
N LEU A 54 12.76 15.85 -9.14
CA LEU A 54 13.87 15.63 -8.23
C LEU A 54 14.78 14.50 -8.73
N MET A 55 14.22 13.43 -9.31
CA MET A 55 14.98 12.28 -9.81
C MET A 55 15.64 12.49 -11.17
N GLU A 56 15.20 13.47 -11.96
CA GLU A 56 15.80 13.81 -13.28
C GLU A 56 17.27 14.22 -13.19
N PHE A 57 17.71 14.78 -12.06
CA PHE A 57 19.08 15.23 -11.86
C PHE A 57 19.91 14.19 -11.09
N PRO A 58 20.90 13.54 -11.73
CA PRO A 58 21.83 12.67 -11.03
C PRO A 58 22.68 13.50 -10.08
N LEU A 59 22.84 13.02 -8.85
CA LEU A 59 23.69 13.68 -7.85
C LEU A 59 25.09 13.05 -7.84
N PRO A 60 26.15 13.85 -7.66
CA PRO A 60 27.51 13.31 -7.60
C PRO A 60 27.74 12.36 -6.43
N ASP A 61 26.98 12.53 -5.33
CA ASP A 61 27.06 11.68 -4.15
C ASP A 61 25.90 10.69 -4.14
N GLU A 62 26.22 9.40 -4.29
CA GLU A 62 25.24 8.30 -4.32
C GLU A 62 24.41 8.25 -3.03
N ARG A 63 24.99 8.60 -1.87
CA ARG A 63 24.26 8.63 -0.59
C ARG A 63 23.08 9.59 -0.65
N TYR A 64 23.22 10.71 -1.37
CA TYR A 64 22.17 11.71 -1.50
C TYR A 64 21.06 11.21 -2.44
N GLN A 65 21.43 10.44 -3.47
CA GLN A 65 20.45 9.78 -4.36
C GLN A 65 19.66 8.71 -3.61
N MET A 66 20.35 7.85 -2.87
CA MET A 66 19.72 6.79 -2.07
C MET A 66 18.77 7.37 -1.02
N TRP A 67 19.22 8.39 -0.27
CA TRP A 67 18.35 9.05 0.69
C TRP A 67 17.13 9.68 0.02
N ARG A 68 17.31 10.36 -1.12
CA ARG A 68 16.20 10.98 -1.87
C ARG A 68 15.19 9.95 -2.35
N LEU A 69 15.67 8.84 -2.92
CA LEU A 69 14.81 7.78 -3.41
C LEU A 69 14.01 7.16 -2.26
N SER A 70 14.68 6.80 -1.17
CA SER A 70 14.03 6.28 0.04
C SER A 70 12.98 7.25 0.57
N HIS A 71 13.33 8.53 0.74
CA HIS A 71 12.41 9.53 1.25
C HIS A 71 11.19 9.74 0.34
N LEU A 72 11.37 9.68 -0.98
CA LEU A 72 10.24 9.76 -1.91
C LEU A 72 9.35 8.52 -1.84
N GLN A 73 9.92 7.33 -1.67
CA GLN A 73 9.12 6.11 -1.51
C GLN A 73 8.31 6.13 -0.21
N ASP A 74 8.91 6.57 0.90
CA ASP A 74 8.21 6.72 2.18
C ASP A 74 7.04 7.70 2.06
N LEU A 75 7.26 8.86 1.43
CA LEU A 75 6.19 9.85 1.22
C LEU A 75 5.10 9.35 0.28
N GLU A 76 5.45 8.63 -0.80
CA GLU A 76 4.44 8.03 -1.68
C GLU A 76 3.57 7.04 -0.90
N TYR A 77 4.19 6.23 -0.06
CA TYR A 77 3.50 5.28 0.80
C TYR A 77 2.56 6.00 1.79
N ASP A 78 3.00 7.09 2.41
CA ASP A 78 2.16 7.89 3.29
C ASP A 78 0.95 8.48 2.55
N PHE A 79 1.13 9.03 1.34
CA PHE A 79 0.02 9.50 0.50
C PHE A 79 -0.99 8.40 0.17
N ILE A 80 -0.50 7.19 -0.13
CA ILE A 80 -1.36 6.04 -0.39
C ILE A 80 -2.13 5.67 0.87
N LEU A 81 -1.47 5.57 2.03
CA LEU A 81 -2.11 5.25 3.30
C LEU A 81 -3.15 6.29 3.73
N GLU A 82 -2.85 7.59 3.59
CA GLU A 82 -3.81 8.65 3.92
C GLU A 82 -5.01 8.63 2.99
N LYS A 83 -4.78 8.46 1.68
CA LYS A 83 -5.87 8.31 0.72
C LYS A 83 -6.72 7.08 1.03
N GLU A 84 -6.11 5.95 1.35
CA GLU A 84 -6.81 4.73 1.72
C GLU A 84 -7.62 4.88 3.02
N LYS A 85 -7.12 5.66 4.00
CA LYS A 85 -7.87 6.02 5.21
C LYS A 85 -9.09 6.87 4.87
N ILE A 86 -8.94 7.90 4.04
CA ILE A 86 -10.06 8.76 3.61
C ILE A 86 -11.09 7.95 2.82
N GLU A 87 -10.63 7.04 1.96
CA GLU A 87 -11.51 6.17 1.17
C GLU A 87 -12.15 5.05 2.02
N GLY A 88 -11.72 4.82 3.27
CA GLY A 88 -12.33 3.84 4.16
C GLY A 88 -11.90 2.39 3.89
N PHE A 89 -10.69 2.16 3.36
CA PHE A 89 -10.11 0.82 3.27
C PHE A 89 -9.55 0.38 4.61
N ILE A 90 -10.47 0.09 5.54
CA ILE A 90 -10.20 -0.43 6.88
C ILE A 90 -10.58 -1.92 6.87
N PRO A 91 -9.63 -2.84 7.10
CA PRO A 91 -9.92 -4.27 7.10
C PRO A 91 -10.85 -4.62 8.26
N LEU A 92 -11.83 -5.47 7.98
CA LEU A 92 -12.68 -6.07 9.01
C LEU A 92 -12.62 -7.60 8.84
N LEU A 93 -12.18 -8.29 9.90
CA LEU A 93 -12.24 -9.75 9.94
C LEU A 93 -13.71 -10.18 9.84
N PRO A 94 -14.11 -10.92 8.79
CA PRO A 94 -15.50 -11.32 8.66
C PRO A 94 -15.88 -12.35 9.72
N PRO A 95 -17.02 -12.17 10.41
CA PRO A 95 -17.55 -13.21 11.27
C PRO A 95 -17.92 -14.46 10.44
N LEU A 96 -17.66 -15.64 11.00
CA LEU A 96 -17.86 -16.93 10.34
C LEU A 96 -19.04 -17.66 10.97
N ASN A 97 -19.95 -18.17 10.14
CA ASN A 97 -20.97 -19.13 10.55
C ASN A 97 -20.41 -20.56 10.63
N SER A 98 -19.43 -20.88 9.78
CA SER A 98 -18.83 -22.21 9.73
C SER A 98 -17.39 -22.17 9.18
N GLY A 99 -16.61 -23.22 9.47
CA GLY A 99 -15.21 -23.31 9.05
C GLY A 99 -14.25 -22.46 9.89
N SER A 100 -13.04 -22.24 9.37
CA SER A 100 -12.03 -21.38 9.99
C SER A 100 -11.44 -20.44 8.95
N ILE A 101 -10.98 -19.27 9.40
CA ILE A 101 -10.40 -18.28 8.50
C ILE A 101 -9.11 -18.80 7.86
N GLU A 102 -8.33 -19.62 8.58
CA GLU A 102 -7.09 -20.23 8.08
C GLU A 102 -7.36 -21.21 6.95
N ALA A 103 -8.44 -22.00 7.05
CA ALA A 103 -8.84 -22.92 5.99
C ALA A 103 -9.26 -22.17 4.72
N ILE A 104 -10.03 -21.08 4.89
CA ILE A 104 -10.43 -20.20 3.79
C ILE A 104 -9.19 -19.57 3.14
N LEU A 105 -8.28 -19.00 3.93
CA LEU A 105 -7.06 -18.39 3.41
C LEU A 105 -6.18 -19.41 2.67
N SER A 106 -6.05 -20.63 3.20
CA SER A 106 -5.32 -21.71 2.54
C SER A 106 -5.93 -22.06 1.18
N GLN A 107 -7.27 -22.07 1.06
CA GLN A 107 -7.95 -22.24 -0.22
C GLN A 107 -7.66 -21.08 -1.18
N LEU A 108 -7.77 -19.83 -0.72
CA LEU A 108 -7.57 -18.65 -1.54
C LEU A 108 -6.12 -18.46 -2.00
N GLN A 109 -5.13 -18.91 -1.22
CA GLN A 109 -3.72 -18.90 -1.61
C GLN A 109 -3.42 -19.79 -2.83
N ASN A 110 -4.27 -20.79 -3.10
CA ASN A 110 -4.12 -21.66 -4.27
C ASN A 110 -4.73 -21.06 -5.55
N CYS A 111 -5.47 -19.95 -5.45
CA CYS A 111 -6.04 -19.27 -6.61
C CYS A 111 -4.95 -18.57 -7.43
N LYS A 112 -5.07 -18.60 -8.75
CA LYS A 112 -4.07 -18.07 -9.69
C LYS A 112 -4.31 -16.63 -10.10
N SER A 113 -5.47 -16.07 -9.76
CA SER A 113 -5.84 -14.69 -10.12
C SER A 113 -6.79 -14.06 -9.10
N THR A 114 -6.88 -12.73 -9.12
CA THR A 114 -7.86 -11.98 -8.31
C THR A 114 -9.30 -12.34 -8.66
N ALA A 115 -9.59 -12.66 -9.93
CA ALA A 115 -10.91 -13.12 -10.36
C ALA A 115 -11.27 -14.50 -9.78
N GLU A 116 -10.30 -15.42 -9.70
CA GLU A 116 -10.50 -16.73 -9.05
C GLU A 116 -10.73 -16.56 -7.54
N ILE A 117 -9.97 -15.68 -6.88
CA ILE A 117 -10.16 -15.35 -5.46
C ILE A 117 -11.56 -14.80 -5.21
N LEU A 118 -12.00 -13.83 -6.01
CA LEU A 118 -13.34 -13.23 -5.88
C LEU A 118 -14.46 -14.23 -6.17
N SER A 119 -14.26 -15.15 -7.11
CA SER A 119 -15.22 -16.23 -7.40
C SER A 119 -15.32 -17.25 -6.26
N ALA A 120 -14.19 -17.57 -5.63
CA ALA A 120 -14.15 -18.45 -4.46
C ALA A 120 -14.82 -17.78 -3.25
N LEU A 121 -14.51 -16.52 -2.97
CA LEU A 121 -15.17 -15.73 -1.92
C LEU A 121 -16.67 -15.63 -2.14
N TYR A 122 -17.12 -15.37 -3.37
CA TYR A 122 -18.54 -15.36 -3.73
C TYR A 122 -19.23 -16.70 -3.45
N SER A 123 -18.57 -17.81 -3.78
CA SER A 123 -19.09 -19.15 -3.51
C SER A 123 -19.22 -19.41 -2.01
N LEU A 124 -18.23 -19.02 -1.21
CA LEU A 124 -18.27 -19.12 0.25
C LEU A 124 -19.39 -18.27 0.87
N ILE A 125 -19.66 -17.08 0.32
CA ILE A 125 -20.80 -16.25 0.74
C ILE A 125 -22.13 -16.96 0.42
N LYS A 126 -22.26 -17.53 -0.80
CA LYS A 126 -23.45 -18.32 -1.19
C LYS A 126 -23.67 -19.54 -0.31
N ASP A 127 -22.59 -20.19 0.10
CA ASP A 127 -22.62 -21.35 0.99
C ASP A 127 -22.84 -20.96 2.46
N ASN A 128 -23.15 -19.68 2.74
CA ASN A 128 -23.44 -19.13 4.05
C ASN A 128 -22.29 -19.33 5.07
N VAL A 129 -21.05 -19.36 4.58
CA VAL A 129 -19.83 -19.52 5.41
C VAL A 129 -19.60 -18.27 6.28
N PHE A 130 -19.90 -17.10 5.76
CA PHE A 130 -19.76 -15.82 6.46
C PHE A 130 -21.08 -15.35 7.07
N ASP A 131 -21.02 -14.78 8.27
CA ASP A 131 -22.15 -14.06 8.84
C ASP A 131 -22.24 -12.66 8.19
N LEU A 132 -23.32 -12.45 7.42
CA LEU A 132 -23.52 -11.20 6.68
C LEU A 132 -24.23 -10.11 7.49
N ASN A 133 -24.52 -10.33 8.78
CA ASN A 133 -25.22 -9.35 9.63
C ASN A 133 -24.45 -8.02 9.78
N VAL A 134 -23.12 -8.03 9.67
CA VAL A 134 -22.25 -6.84 9.76
C VAL A 134 -21.36 -6.73 8.51
N PHE A 135 -21.88 -7.13 7.35
CA PHE A 135 -21.08 -7.15 6.13
C PHE A 135 -20.90 -5.75 5.55
N ASP A 136 -19.65 -5.31 5.53
CA ASP A 136 -19.17 -4.20 4.72
C ASP A 136 -18.30 -4.79 3.60
N GLU A 137 -18.77 -4.71 2.36
CA GLU A 137 -18.09 -5.25 1.19
C GLU A 137 -16.66 -4.72 1.03
N LYS A 138 -16.48 -3.43 1.28
CA LYS A 138 -15.19 -2.77 1.14
C LYS A 138 -14.24 -3.26 2.23
N ALA A 139 -14.68 -3.30 3.48
CA ALA A 139 -13.89 -3.78 4.60
C ALA A 139 -13.56 -5.28 4.48
N PHE A 140 -14.51 -6.08 4.01
CA PHE A 140 -14.37 -7.51 3.73
C PHE A 140 -13.29 -7.78 2.69
N LEU A 141 -13.37 -7.12 1.54
CA LEU A 141 -12.38 -7.26 0.48
C LEU A 141 -11.01 -6.72 0.90
N THR A 142 -10.98 -5.65 1.71
CA THR A 142 -9.74 -5.12 2.29
C THR A 142 -9.06 -6.16 3.17
N TYR A 143 -9.80 -6.83 4.07
CA TYR A 143 -9.25 -7.87 4.94
C TYR A 143 -8.59 -9.01 4.16
N PHE A 144 -9.27 -9.58 3.16
CA PHE A 144 -8.68 -10.66 2.36
C PHE A 144 -7.51 -10.18 1.51
N SER A 145 -7.57 -8.96 0.99
CA SER A 145 -6.49 -8.39 0.19
C SER A 145 -5.22 -8.18 1.02
N GLU A 146 -5.35 -7.66 2.25
CA GLU A 146 -4.24 -7.54 3.20
C GLU A 146 -3.66 -8.89 3.58
N THR A 147 -4.53 -9.86 3.87
CA THR A 147 -4.10 -11.16 4.38
C THR A 147 -3.42 -12.01 3.28
N LEU A 148 -3.85 -11.88 2.03
CA LEU A 148 -3.30 -12.64 0.90
C LEU A 148 -2.09 -11.96 0.24
N PHE A 149 -2.06 -10.63 0.21
CA PHE A 149 -1.07 -9.88 -0.56
C PHE A 149 -0.21 -8.92 0.27
N GLY A 150 -0.54 -8.72 1.54
CA GLY A 150 0.12 -7.76 2.43
C GLY A 150 -0.55 -6.38 2.43
N VAL A 151 -0.23 -5.59 3.46
CA VAL A 151 -0.83 -4.26 3.73
C VAL A 151 -0.70 -3.30 2.54
N HIS A 152 0.43 -3.34 1.83
CA HIS A 152 0.70 -2.53 0.64
C HIS A 152 -0.19 -2.85 -0.57
N ARG A 153 -0.99 -3.92 -0.51
CA ARG A 153 -1.91 -4.36 -1.58
C ARG A 153 -3.33 -4.53 -1.08
N LYS A 154 -3.72 -3.83 -0.02
CA LYS A 154 -5.04 -3.96 0.61
C LYS A 154 -6.25 -3.57 -0.24
N THR A 155 -6.04 -2.79 -1.30
CA THR A 155 -7.11 -2.32 -2.19
C THR A 155 -7.32 -3.21 -3.43
N VAL A 156 -6.43 -4.18 -3.67
CA VAL A 156 -6.38 -4.96 -4.92
C VAL A 156 -7.68 -5.72 -5.17
N LEU A 157 -8.22 -6.43 -4.17
CA LEU A 157 -9.46 -7.19 -4.36
C LEU A 157 -10.67 -6.29 -4.59
N PHE A 158 -10.73 -5.14 -3.92
CA PHE A 158 -11.84 -4.19 -4.10
C PHE A 158 -11.89 -3.62 -5.52
N TYR A 159 -10.76 -3.12 -6.05
CA TYR A 159 -10.76 -2.58 -7.41
C TYR A 159 -10.95 -3.66 -8.47
N ALA A 160 -10.38 -4.86 -8.27
CA ALA A 160 -10.64 -6.00 -9.15
C ALA A 160 -12.12 -6.37 -9.17
N TYR A 161 -12.78 -6.34 -8.01
CA TYR A 161 -14.22 -6.59 -7.91
C TYR A 161 -15.05 -5.50 -8.61
N GLN A 162 -14.75 -4.22 -8.40
CA GLN A 162 -15.42 -3.12 -9.12
C GLN A 162 -15.27 -3.25 -10.64
N GLU A 163 -14.08 -3.63 -11.13
CA GLU A 163 -13.88 -3.89 -12.56
C GLU A 163 -14.72 -5.07 -13.05
N LEU A 164 -14.77 -6.17 -12.29
CA LEU A 164 -15.57 -7.34 -12.62
C LEU A 164 -17.08 -7.05 -12.60
N LEU A 165 -17.57 -6.21 -11.68
CA LEU A 165 -18.96 -5.76 -11.66
C LEU A 165 -19.36 -5.07 -12.97
N THR A 166 -18.50 -4.20 -13.51
CA THR A 166 -18.76 -3.57 -14.81
C THR A 166 -18.84 -4.57 -15.98
N LYS A 167 -18.29 -5.78 -15.79
CA LYS A 167 -18.30 -6.89 -16.75
C LYS A 167 -19.40 -7.93 -16.47
N GLY A 168 -20.32 -7.65 -15.55
CA GLY A 168 -21.46 -8.53 -15.24
C GLY A 168 -21.16 -9.63 -14.20
N PHE A 169 -20.09 -9.50 -13.42
CA PHE A 169 -19.86 -10.35 -12.27
C PHE A 169 -20.98 -10.16 -11.23
N PRO A 170 -21.44 -11.23 -10.54
CA PRO A 170 -22.49 -11.09 -9.55
C PRO A 170 -22.07 -10.21 -8.37
N GLN A 171 -23.02 -9.48 -7.80
CA GLN A 171 -22.79 -8.77 -6.55
C GLN A 171 -22.51 -9.78 -5.44
N LEU A 172 -21.55 -9.47 -4.56
CA LEU A 172 -21.21 -10.32 -3.43
C LEU A 172 -22.40 -10.47 -2.47
N ILE A 173 -23.23 -9.45 -2.36
CA ILE A 173 -24.51 -9.48 -1.65
C ILE A 173 -25.55 -8.78 -2.52
N ASP A 174 -26.72 -9.41 -2.67
CA ASP A 174 -27.88 -8.73 -3.23
C ASP A 174 -28.32 -7.65 -2.23
N SER A 175 -28.25 -6.38 -2.64
CA SER A 175 -28.79 -5.27 -1.84
C SER A 175 -30.24 -5.56 -1.46
N LYS A 176 -30.49 -5.78 -0.16
CA LYS A 176 -31.84 -5.86 0.41
C LYS A 176 -32.55 -4.53 0.32
#